data_AF-A0A146G0R1-F1
#
_entry.id   AF-A0A146G0R1-F1
#
_cell.length_a   1.000
_cell.length_b   1.000
_cell.length_c   1.000
_cell.angle_alpha   90.00
_cell.angle_beta   90.00
_cell.angle_gamma   90.00
#
_symmetry.space_group_name_H-M   'P 1'
#
loop_
_entity.id
_entity.type
_entity.pdbx_description
1 polymer ?
#
loop_
_entity_poly.entity_id
_entity_poly.type
_entity_poly.pdbx_seq_one_letter_code
_entity_poly.pdbx_strand_id
1 'polypeptide(L)'
;MIYIENGSSTKESRLPFEIEEWVEMAIGMFVILLRLYARTRAVGFRKWQGDDYLSVVALVLWATEVFMFKFVFRFGANAGLSDEQRASMEEWEIHERQFGSKCLLVSWFAYVTLIWVLKACMLFFYKRLTYVNPFIYIKLLHRTESG
;
A
#
# COMPACT_ATOMS: atom_id res chain seq x y z
N MET A 1 18.18 -7.33 -6.48
CA MET A 1 17.70 -8.06 -7.66
C MET A 1 17.21 -9.39 -7.14
N ILE A 2 15.89 -9.57 -7.01
CA ILE A 2 15.31 -10.79 -6.42
C ILE A 2 15.53 -11.91 -7.45
N TYR A 3 16.33 -12.90 -7.09
CA TYR A 3 16.49 -14.12 -7.89
C TYR A 3 15.21 -14.92 -7.71
N ILE A 4 14.34 -14.88 -8.72
CA ILE A 4 13.21 -15.82 -8.80
C ILE A 4 13.82 -17.16 -9.19
N GLU A 5 13.87 -18.08 -8.23
CA GLU A 5 14.32 -19.45 -8.46
C GLU A 5 13.43 -20.10 -9.54
N ASN A 6 14.06 -20.61 -10.60
CA ASN A 6 13.38 -21.33 -11.67
C ASN A 6 13.00 -22.74 -11.16
N GLY A 7 12.02 -22.80 -10.27
CA GLY A 7 11.52 -24.03 -9.68
C GLY A 7 10.05 -23.87 -9.30
N SER A 8 9.16 -24.41 -10.15
CA SER A 8 7.70 -24.58 -9.95
C SER A 8 6.78 -23.37 -10.19
N SER A 9 6.65 -22.92 -11.45
CA SER A 9 5.45 -22.16 -11.89
C SER A 9 4.28 -23.12 -12.24
N THR A 10 4.07 -24.16 -11.45
CA THR A 10 2.89 -25.03 -11.57
C THR A 10 1.65 -24.23 -11.12
N LYS A 11 0.46 -24.59 -11.60
CA LYS A 11 -0.78 -23.91 -11.17
C LYS A 11 -0.96 -23.95 -9.65
N GLU A 12 -0.41 -24.99 -9.00
CA GLU A 12 -0.51 -25.23 -7.57
C GLU A 12 0.24 -24.19 -6.71
N SER A 13 1.40 -23.69 -7.14
CA SER A 13 2.18 -22.71 -6.35
C SER A 13 1.60 -21.29 -6.40
N ARG A 14 0.79 -20.98 -7.42
CA ARG A 14 0.12 -19.67 -7.58
C ARG A 14 -1.10 -19.51 -6.68
N LEU A 15 -1.80 -20.60 -6.37
CA LEU A 15 -3.05 -20.54 -5.62
C LEU A 15 -2.88 -20.04 -4.17
N PRO A 16 -1.87 -20.49 -3.38
CA PRO A 16 -1.65 -19.99 -2.03
C PRO A 16 -1.36 -18.49 -2.01
N PHE A 17 -0.45 -18.03 -2.86
CA PHE A 17 -0.07 -16.61 -2.93
C PHE A 17 -1.24 -15.70 -3.30
N GLU A 18 -2.05 -16.11 -4.29
CA GLU A 18 -3.25 -15.38 -4.67
C GLU A 18 -4.26 -15.29 -3.53
N ILE A 19 -4.50 -16.39 -2.81
CA ILE A 19 -5.41 -16.39 -1.65
C ILE A 19 -4.88 -15.48 -0.55
N GLU A 20 -3.58 -15.55 -0.25
CA GLU A 20 -2.91 -14.70 0.74
C GLU A 20 -3.10 -13.22 0.39
N GLU A 21 -2.88 -12.82 -0.86
CA GLU A 21 -3.03 -11.43 -1.34
C GLU A 21 -4.49 -10.92 -1.17
N TRP A 22 -5.49 -11.70 -1.59
CA TRP A 22 -6.90 -11.30 -1.45
C TRP A 22 -7.35 -11.21 0.01
N VAL A 23 -6.91 -12.15 0.85
CA VAL A 23 -7.22 -12.15 2.28
C VAL A 23 -6.55 -10.95 2.97
N GLU A 24 -5.29 -10.68 2.66
CA GLU A 24 -4.57 -9.50 3.17
C GLU A 24 -5.30 -8.21 2.76
N MET A 25 -5.68 -8.08 1.49
CA MET A 25 -6.42 -6.92 1.00
C MET A 25 -7.76 -6.75 1.71
N ALA A 26 -8.53 -7.83 1.88
CA ALA A 26 -9.82 -7.78 2.57
C ALA A 26 -9.68 -7.34 4.03
N ILE A 27 -8.73 -7.93 4.76
CA ILE A 27 -8.48 -7.60 6.17
C ILE A 27 -7.97 -6.16 6.30
N GLY A 28 -6.98 -5.76 5.51
CA GLY A 28 -6.42 -4.41 5.58
C GLY A 28 -7.43 -3.33 5.20
N MET A 29 -8.23 -3.55 4.15
CA MET A 29 -9.31 -2.64 3.76
C MET A 29 -10.35 -2.51 4.88
N PHE A 30 -10.76 -3.64 5.48
CA PHE A 30 -11.68 -3.63 6.62
C PHE A 30 -11.15 -2.78 7.78
N VAL A 31 -9.88 -2.95 8.16
CA VAL A 31 -9.24 -2.19 9.24
C VAL A 31 -9.20 -0.69 8.93
N ILE A 32 -8.81 -0.30 7.70
CA ILE A 32 -8.74 1.11 7.31
C ILE A 32 -10.14 1.75 7.28
N LEU A 33 -11.13 1.07 6.72
CA LEU A 33 -12.52 1.56 6.70
C LEU A 33 -13.11 1.67 8.10
N LEU A 34 -12.86 0.69 8.98
CA LEU A 34 -13.28 0.76 10.37
C LEU A 34 -12.66 1.95 11.10
N ARG A 35 -11.36 2.22 10.88
CA ARG A 35 -10.68 3.40 11.41
C ARG A 35 -11.35 4.69 10.93
N LEU A 36 -11.59 4.83 9.63
CA LEU A 36 -12.22 6.03 9.04
C LEU A 36 -13.64 6.23 9.57
N TYR A 37 -14.41 5.15 9.71
CA TYR A 37 -15.74 5.19 10.30
C TYR A 37 -15.71 5.65 11.76
N ALA A 38 -14.88 5.02 12.59
CA ALA A 38 -14.74 5.37 14.00
C ALA A 38 -14.32 6.84 14.17
N ARG A 39 -13.38 7.32 13.36
CA ARG A 39 -12.95 8.72 13.37
C ARG A 39 -14.07 9.66 12.97
N THR A 40 -14.77 9.35 11.88
CA THR A 40 -15.91 10.16 11.40
C THR A 40 -17.00 10.26 12.46
N ARG A 41 -17.26 9.17 13.19
CA ARG A 41 -18.21 9.14 14.30
C ARG A 41 -17.73 9.92 15.52
N ALA A 42 -16.42 9.97 15.79
CA ALA A 42 -15.85 10.65 16.95
C ALA A 42 -15.69 12.18 16.77
N VAL A 43 -15.20 12.64 15.61
CA VAL A 43 -14.89 14.06 15.38
C VAL A 43 -15.80 14.72 14.34
N GLY A 44 -16.53 13.95 13.54
CA GLY A 44 -17.32 14.44 12.40
C GLY A 44 -16.48 14.64 11.14
N PHE A 45 -17.11 14.46 9.97
CA PHE A 45 -16.43 14.53 8.66
C PHE A 45 -15.75 15.89 8.39
N ARG A 46 -16.37 17.00 8.82
CA ARG A 46 -15.82 18.36 8.68
C ARG A 46 -14.56 18.63 9.52
N LYS A 47 -14.22 17.74 10.47
CA LYS A 47 -13.06 17.89 11.36
C LYS A 47 -11.99 16.82 11.11
N TRP A 48 -12.02 16.18 9.94
CA TRP A 48 -10.96 15.28 9.52
C TRP A 48 -9.61 15.99 9.50
N GLN A 49 -8.59 15.26 9.98
CA GLN A 49 -7.22 15.72 10.04
C GLN A 49 -6.40 15.14 8.89
N GLY A 50 -5.17 15.63 8.72
CA GLY A 50 -4.30 15.19 7.62
C GLY A 50 -4.11 13.67 7.56
N ASP A 51 -4.01 12.99 8.70
CA ASP A 51 -3.88 11.52 8.74
C ASP A 51 -5.11 10.78 8.21
N ASP A 52 -6.30 11.37 8.34
CA ASP A 52 -7.54 10.77 7.87
C ASP A 52 -7.61 10.79 6.34
N TYR A 53 -7.28 11.93 5.72
CA TYR A 53 -7.20 12.04 4.25
C TYR A 53 -6.09 11.17 3.66
N LEU A 54 -4.91 11.17 4.29
CA LEU A 54 -3.80 10.33 3.85
C LEU A 54 -4.11 8.83 3.97
N SER A 55 -4.95 8.43 4.94
CA SER A 55 -5.40 7.03 5.04
C SER A 55 -6.33 6.63 3.89
N VAL A 56 -7.16 7.54 3.39
CA VAL A 56 -7.96 7.30 2.16
C VAL A 56 -7.05 7.19 0.94
N VAL A 57 -6.08 8.09 0.81
CA VAL A 57 -5.09 8.03 -0.29
C VAL A 57 -4.30 6.73 -0.25
N ALA A 58 -3.86 6.29 0.94
CA ALA A 58 -3.18 5.01 1.12
C ALA A 58 -4.04 3.83 0.66
N LEU A 59 -5.34 3.83 1.00
CA LEU A 59 -6.26 2.78 0.58
C LEU A 59 -6.37 2.71 -0.96
N VAL A 60 -6.50 3.87 -1.62
CA VAL A 60 -6.59 3.94 -3.09
C VAL A 60 -5.30 3.50 -3.76
N LEU A 61 -4.14 3.95 -3.25
CA LEU A 61 -2.83 3.58 -3.79
C LEU A 61 -2.57 2.08 -3.65
N TRP A 62 -2.91 1.50 -2.49
CA TRP A 62 -2.74 0.08 -2.25
C TRP A 62 -3.66 -0.77 -3.13
N ALA A 63 -4.94 -0.41 -3.24
CA ALA A 63 -5.85 -1.09 -4.16
C ALA A 63 -5.34 -1.01 -5.61
N THR A 64 -4.88 0.18 -6.04
CA THR A 64 -4.30 0.37 -7.38
C THR A 64 -3.10 -0.55 -7.60
N GLU A 65 -2.21 -0.64 -6.62
CA GLU A 65 -1.01 -1.48 -6.70
C GLU A 65 -1.37 -2.96 -6.88
N VAL A 66 -2.25 -3.51 -6.04
CA VAL A 66 -2.80 -4.88 -6.14
C VAL A 66 -3.43 -5.13 -7.52
N PHE A 67 -4.36 -4.27 -7.95
CA PHE A 67 -5.04 -4.44 -9.24
C PHE A 67 -4.09 -4.38 -10.44
N MET A 68 -3.11 -3.48 -10.42
CA MET A 68 -2.13 -3.40 -11.49
C MET A 68 -1.22 -4.63 -11.52
N PHE A 69 -0.84 -5.15 -10.35
CA PHE A 69 0.00 -6.34 -10.25
C PHE A 69 -0.72 -7.60 -10.75
N LYS A 70 -2.04 -7.70 -10.55
CA LYS A 70 -2.89 -8.74 -11.16
C LYS A 70 -2.81 -8.75 -12.69
N PHE A 71 -2.79 -7.58 -13.32
CA PHE A 71 -2.60 -7.49 -14.78
C PHE A 71 -1.20 -7.90 -15.20
N VAL A 72 -0.18 -7.57 -14.41
CA VAL A 72 1.21 -8.03 -14.66
C VAL A 72 1.28 -9.55 -14.61
N PHE A 73 0.67 -10.20 -13.62
CA PHE A 73 0.62 -11.66 -13.55
C PHE A 73 -0.11 -12.30 -14.73
N ARG A 74 -1.17 -11.64 -15.23
CA ARG A 74 -2.00 -12.17 -16.32
C ARG A 74 -1.37 -12.03 -17.70
N PHE A 75 -0.75 -10.88 -17.98
CA PHE A 75 -0.24 -10.51 -19.31
C PHE A 75 1.29 -10.58 -19.41
N GLY A 76 1.97 -10.72 -18.28
CA GLY A 76 3.43 -10.66 -18.20
C GLY A 76 3.98 -9.25 -18.39
N ALA A 77 5.24 -9.06 -18.05
CA ALA A 77 5.99 -7.85 -18.33
C ALA A 77 7.25 -8.18 -19.15
N ASN A 78 7.94 -7.14 -19.59
CA ASN A 78 9.23 -7.23 -20.29
C ASN A 78 10.42 -7.60 -19.40
N ALA A 79 10.24 -7.65 -18.07
CA ALA A 79 11.29 -8.00 -17.12
C ALA A 79 11.58 -9.52 -17.11
N GLY A 80 12.85 -9.90 -17.02
CA GLY A 80 13.27 -11.30 -16.86
C GLY A 80 13.24 -12.17 -18.11
N LEU A 81 13.05 -11.59 -19.30
CA LEU A 81 13.07 -12.30 -20.58
C LEU A 81 14.49 -12.50 -21.12
N SER A 82 14.81 -13.72 -21.56
CA SER A 82 16.03 -14.00 -22.33
C SER A 82 15.95 -13.47 -23.77
N ASP A 83 17.09 -13.32 -24.43
CA ASP A 83 17.12 -12.86 -25.82
C ASP A 83 16.43 -13.85 -26.78
N GLU A 84 16.54 -15.15 -26.52
CA GLU A 84 15.84 -16.20 -27.27
C GLU A 84 14.32 -16.08 -27.11
N GLN A 85 13.84 -15.87 -25.89
CA GLN A 85 12.41 -15.68 -25.62
C GLN A 85 11.86 -14.42 -26.30
N ARG A 86 12.65 -13.36 -26.39
CA ARG A 86 12.24 -12.13 -27.09
C ARG A 86 12.19 -12.33 -28.60
N ALA A 87 13.14 -13.08 -29.15
CA ALA A 87 13.20 -13.37 -30.58
C ALA A 87 12.10 -14.32 -31.06
N SER A 88 11.58 -15.18 -30.19
CA SER A 88 10.53 -16.14 -30.50
C SER A 88 9.10 -15.62 -30.27
N MET A 89 8.91 -14.37 -29.85
CA MET A 89 7.59 -13.84 -29.49
C MET A 89 6.77 -13.47 -30.72
N GLU A 90 5.50 -13.86 -30.67
CA GLU A 90 4.50 -13.43 -31.64
C GLU A 90 4.03 -11.99 -31.34
N GLU A 91 3.55 -11.27 -32.36
CA GLU A 91 3.15 -9.86 -32.23
C GLU A 91 2.09 -9.63 -31.13
N TRP A 92 1.14 -10.56 -30.99
CA TRP A 92 0.10 -10.47 -29.95
C TRP A 92 0.68 -10.61 -28.53
N GLU A 93 1.71 -11.43 -28.33
CA GLU A 93 2.39 -11.57 -27.04
C GLU A 93 3.17 -10.31 -26.69
N ILE A 94 3.76 -9.66 -27.70
CA ILE A 94 4.44 -8.37 -27.53
C ILE A 94 3.44 -7.32 -27.04
N HIS A 95 2.25 -7.24 -27.65
CA HIS A 95 1.20 -6.32 -27.22
C HIS A 95 0.71 -6.57 -25.79
N GLU A 96 0.46 -7.83 -25.41
CA GLU A 96 0.07 -8.17 -24.04
C GLU A 96 1.16 -7.76 -23.03
N ARG A 97 2.42 -8.06 -23.33
CA ARG A 97 3.54 -7.70 -22.45
C ARG A 97 3.79 -6.20 -22.38
N GLN A 98 3.55 -5.44 -23.45
CA GLN A 98 3.59 -3.98 -23.40
C GLN A 98 2.55 -3.42 -22.43
N PHE A 99 1.34 -3.99 -22.42
CA PHE A 99 0.30 -3.61 -21.46
C PHE A 99 0.72 -3.97 -20.03
N GLY A 100 1.15 -5.20 -19.77
CA GLY A 100 1.59 -5.61 -18.45
C GLY A 100 2.83 -4.84 -17.96
N SER A 101 3.76 -4.46 -18.84
CA SER A 101 4.87 -3.56 -18.48
C SER A 101 4.43 -2.18 -18.03
N LYS A 102 3.38 -1.61 -18.66
CA LYS A 102 2.80 -0.34 -18.20
C LYS A 102 2.16 -0.50 -16.83
N CYS A 103 1.41 -1.57 -16.61
CA CYS A 103 0.83 -1.89 -15.29
C CYS A 103 1.90 -2.05 -14.22
N LEU A 104 2.99 -2.76 -14.51
CA LEU A 104 4.11 -2.94 -13.58
C LEU A 104 4.71 -1.59 -13.16
N LEU A 105 4.89 -0.69 -14.12
CA LEU A 105 5.43 0.64 -13.87
C LEU A 105 4.49 1.46 -12.97
N VAL A 106 3.18 1.38 -13.20
CA VAL A 106 2.15 2.00 -12.34
C VAL A 106 2.19 1.41 -10.93
N SER A 107 2.26 0.07 -10.77
CA SER A 107 2.40 -0.59 -9.47
C SER A 107 3.60 -0.07 -8.69
N TRP A 108 4.76 0.07 -9.35
CA TRP A 108 5.97 0.61 -8.70
C TRP A 108 5.78 2.03 -8.19
N PHE A 109 5.22 2.93 -9.00
CA PHE A 109 4.96 4.30 -8.55
C PHE A 109 3.91 4.36 -7.45
N ALA A 110 2.86 3.55 -7.55
CA ALA A 110 1.84 3.43 -6.50
C ALA A 110 2.46 2.95 -5.18
N TYR A 111 3.31 1.92 -5.22
CA TYR A 111 4.01 1.38 -4.06
C TYR A 111 4.94 2.39 -3.39
N VAL A 112 5.81 3.05 -4.16
CA VAL A 112 6.72 4.07 -3.62
C VAL A 112 5.92 5.22 -3.00
N THR A 113 4.87 5.68 -3.68
CA THR A 113 4.00 6.75 -3.18
C THR A 113 3.27 6.30 -1.90
N LEU A 114 2.78 5.06 -1.85
CA LEU A 114 2.13 4.48 -0.69
C LEU A 114 3.05 4.51 0.54
N ILE A 115 4.32 4.11 0.40
CA ILE A 115 5.30 4.18 1.50
C ILE A 115 5.44 5.61 2.02
N TRP A 116 5.56 6.60 1.14
CA TRP A 116 5.67 8.00 1.53
C TRP A 116 4.41 8.54 2.19
N VAL A 117 3.24 8.15 1.71
CA VAL A 117 1.94 8.49 2.32
C VAL A 117 1.82 7.87 3.72
N LEU A 118 2.23 6.61 3.90
CA LEU A 118 2.21 5.94 5.21
C LEU A 118 3.20 6.58 6.19
N LYS A 119 4.39 6.99 5.73
CA LYS A 119 5.33 7.79 6.54
C LYS A 119 4.70 9.11 6.96
N ALA A 120 4.05 9.82 6.04
CA ALA A 120 3.35 11.07 6.35
C ALA A 120 2.22 10.85 7.37
N CYS A 121 1.40 9.79 7.22
CA CYS A 121 0.41 9.38 8.20
C CYS A 121 1.02 9.21 9.61
N MET A 122 2.15 8.50 9.71
CA MET A 122 2.84 8.32 10.99
C MET A 122 3.36 9.64 11.56
N LEU A 123 3.88 10.55 10.74
CA LEU A 123 4.32 11.87 11.20
C LEU A 123 3.15 12.70 11.75
N PHE A 124 1.98 12.70 11.10
CA PHE A 124 0.78 13.36 11.64
C PHE A 124 0.32 12.73 12.95
N PHE A 125 0.36 11.41 13.05
CA PHE A 125 0.03 10.69 14.27
C PHE A 125 1.00 11.03 15.41
N TYR A 126 2.31 11.00 15.16
CA TYR A 126 3.32 11.38 16.15
C TYR A 126 3.20 12.83 16.58
N LYS A 127 2.97 13.76 15.64
CA LYS A 127 2.66 15.15 15.97
C LYS A 127 1.52 15.19 16.98
N ARG A 128 0.42 14.49 16.75
CA ARG A 128 -0.68 14.46 17.71
C ARG A 128 -0.27 13.93 19.08
N LEU A 129 0.50 12.83 19.16
CA LEU A 129 0.96 12.29 20.44
C LEU A 129 1.89 13.25 21.19
N THR A 130 2.85 13.87 20.50
CA THR A 130 3.84 14.75 21.13
C THR A 130 3.22 16.08 21.59
N TYR A 131 2.35 16.67 20.78
CA TYR A 131 1.67 17.92 21.14
C TYR A 131 0.58 17.71 22.20
N VAL A 132 0.11 16.48 22.41
CA VAL A 132 -0.83 16.17 23.49
C VAL A 132 -0.23 16.40 24.88
N ASN A 133 1.11 16.55 25.07
CA ASN A 133 1.66 16.91 26.40
C ASN A 133 3.02 17.64 26.48
N PRO A 134 3.01 18.98 26.41
CA PRO A 134 3.91 19.81 27.24
C PRO A 134 3.18 20.45 28.43
N PHE A 135 1.89 20.76 28.27
CA PHE A 135 1.12 21.52 29.26
C PHE A 135 0.64 20.69 30.47
N ILE A 136 0.39 19.37 30.35
CA ILE A 136 0.07 18.55 31.53
C ILE A 136 1.31 18.36 32.41
N TYR A 137 2.51 18.23 31.83
CA TYR A 137 3.75 18.18 32.62
C TYR A 137 3.97 19.48 33.39
N ILE A 138 3.77 20.65 32.76
CA ILE A 138 3.89 21.95 33.44
C ILE A 138 2.81 22.12 34.52
N LYS A 139 1.56 21.71 34.26
CA LYS A 139 0.48 21.76 35.27
C LYS A 139 0.70 20.79 36.44
N LEU A 140 1.31 19.63 36.20
CA LEU A 140 1.66 18.68 37.27
C LEU A 140 2.84 19.19 38.10
N LEU A 141 3.87 19.75 37.46
CA LEU A 141 5.01 20.35 38.17
C LEU A 141 4.59 21.54 39.04
N HIS A 142 3.75 22.44 38.52
CA HIS A 142 3.23 23.55 39.33
C HIS A 142 2.35 23.08 40.50
N ARG A 143 1.71 21.91 40.40
CA ARG A 143 0.86 21.36 41.46
C ARG A 143 1.67 20.62 42.53
N THR A 144 2.86 20.12 42.20
CA THR A 144 3.78 19.50 43.17
C THR A 144 4.60 20.52 43.95
N GLU A 145 4.83 21.72 43.42
CA GLU A 145 5.57 22.79 44.12
C GLU A 145 4.68 23.67 45.02
N SER A 146 3.36 23.52 44.95
CA SER A 146 2.39 24.33 45.70
C SER A 146 1.78 23.63 46.93
N GLY A 147 2.38 22.55 47.42
CA GLY A 147 1.96 21.81 48.62
C GLY A 147 3.15 21.51 49.52
#